data_AF-A0A317W349-F1
#
_entry.id   AF-A0A317W349-F1
#
_cell.length_a   1.000
_cell.length_b   1.000
_cell.length_c   1.000
_cell.angle_alpha   90.00
_cell.angle_beta   90.00
_cell.angle_gamma   90.00
#
_symmetry.space_group_name_H-M   'P 1'
#
loop_
_entity.id
_entity.type
_entity.pdbx_description
1 polymer ?
#
loop_
_entity_poly.entity_id
_entity_poly.type
_entity_poly.pdbx_seq_one_letter_code
_entity_poly.pdbx_strand_id
1 'polypeptide(L)'
;MEQSLSLISAQVQFMEDRLALVHIPLDLYPFFLNPILQLLFHEVSPIADSLADDGYAETRSPHPPAFLNFSITPVECSIMCPRQLAKEYFAPLVDKFLQSNTASQTRLSISHDDFIAMQVYGEGLEAGQRVLELTSPLAMAGIPSSIFFISTYFSDYIIVPLRSKTQVIEALEKRGFQFEMTTEAFINNNQAQYTCFSPVSSRSASSLGSPPATPPPSSLDELQTRTFSSLRKNHIVPSVDRSLRLVQCAAHHRYSSDTSSIAILRDALTTTLVVDKPRFLSLTLTAADPAASLLLEKRLLPRFSNGPDDEEGLLLGSKEEILVPIMLDLRKLPLEATGIVCGVAGRLADATHHRDDADDDDETTDVSTTFSQSFNGNGSSLESTIKNLLSSSYGSGGPVRPFGSTPGYNTHRLEPDIDPSLDAVEISFLSTARAGTIIVGEHELNRAVDALEAESHEPEKAFEALEI
;
A
#
# COMPACT_ATOMS: atom_id res chain seq x y z
N MET A 1 -15.95 -29.46 0.33
CA MET A 1 -15.81 -28.56 1.50
C MET A 1 -15.68 -27.17 0.92
N GLU A 2 -16.70 -26.34 1.13
CA GLU A 2 -16.65 -24.93 0.74
C GLU A 2 -15.80 -24.23 1.80
N GLN A 3 -14.71 -23.58 1.39
CA GLN A 3 -13.95 -22.73 2.31
C GLN A 3 -14.90 -21.61 2.77
N SER A 4 -15.06 -21.50 4.08
CA SER A 4 -15.87 -20.47 4.71
C SER A 4 -15.32 -19.09 4.34
N LEU A 5 -16.03 -18.40 3.45
CA LEU A 5 -15.78 -17.00 3.14
C LEU A 5 -15.94 -16.19 4.44
N SER A 6 -14.81 -15.81 5.05
CA SER A 6 -14.78 -14.67 5.95
C SER A 6 -15.35 -13.49 5.17
N LEU A 7 -16.46 -12.94 5.64
CA LEU A 7 -17.10 -11.78 5.02
C LEU A 7 -16.24 -10.55 5.32
N ILE A 8 -15.23 -10.34 4.48
CA ILE A 8 -14.33 -9.20 4.50
C ILE A 8 -15.19 -7.94 4.33
N SER A 9 -15.43 -7.23 5.43
CA SER A 9 -16.14 -5.94 5.43
C SER A 9 -15.21 -4.80 4.99
N ALA A 10 -14.45 -5.02 3.92
CA ALA A 10 -13.59 -3.98 3.35
C ALA A 10 -14.45 -3.01 2.52
N GLN A 11 -14.37 -1.73 2.89
CA GLN A 11 -15.02 -0.64 2.19
C GLN A 11 -14.02 0.04 1.28
N VAL A 12 -14.47 0.43 0.10
CA VAL A 12 -13.59 0.90 -0.97
C VAL A 12 -14.12 2.22 -1.50
N GLN A 13 -13.28 3.26 -1.47
CA GLN A 13 -13.66 4.62 -1.87
C GLN A 13 -12.81 5.07 -3.06
N PHE A 14 -13.45 5.57 -4.12
CA PHE A 14 -12.75 6.17 -5.25
C PHE A 14 -12.53 7.66 -5.02
N MET A 15 -11.32 8.10 -5.31
CA MET A 15 -10.93 9.51 -5.28
C MET A 15 -11.27 10.12 -6.64
N GLU A 16 -11.83 11.33 -6.68
CA GLU A 16 -12.41 11.87 -7.93
C GLU A 16 -11.37 12.46 -8.91
N ASP A 17 -10.13 12.65 -8.46
CA ASP A 17 -9.05 13.20 -9.28
C ASP A 17 -8.59 12.28 -10.41
N ARG A 18 -8.33 12.91 -11.57
CA ARG A 18 -7.64 12.26 -12.69
C ARG A 18 -6.15 12.40 -12.52
N LEU A 19 -5.49 11.30 -12.20
CA LEU A 19 -4.07 11.24 -11.91
C LEU A 19 -3.24 10.99 -13.17
N ALA A 20 -2.02 11.50 -13.17
CA ALA A 20 -0.98 11.27 -14.16
C ALA A 20 0.27 10.75 -13.46
N LEU A 21 0.91 9.75 -14.06
CA LEU A 21 2.17 9.21 -13.58
C LEU A 21 3.33 9.87 -14.33
N VAL A 22 4.21 10.54 -13.61
CA VAL A 22 5.45 11.15 -14.12
C VAL A 22 6.64 10.31 -13.65
N HIS A 23 7.40 9.77 -14.59
CA HIS A 23 8.61 8.99 -14.34
C HIS A 23 9.84 9.80 -14.74
N ILE A 24 10.77 9.96 -13.79
CA ILE A 24 11.97 10.77 -13.89
C ILE A 24 13.19 9.90 -13.53
N PRO A 25 14.11 9.63 -14.46
CA PRO A 25 15.38 8.97 -14.18
C PRO A 25 16.23 9.73 -13.16
N LEU A 26 16.97 9.01 -12.31
CA LEU A 26 17.80 9.62 -11.26
C LEU A 26 18.89 10.57 -11.79
N ASP A 27 19.42 10.31 -12.99
CA ASP A 27 20.35 11.21 -13.68
C ASP A 27 19.71 12.53 -14.16
N LEU A 28 18.38 12.56 -14.28
CA LEU A 28 17.61 13.76 -14.64
C LEU A 28 16.94 14.44 -13.43
N TYR A 29 16.75 13.74 -12.31
CA TYR A 29 16.11 14.26 -11.09
C TYR A 29 16.57 15.69 -10.68
N PRO A 30 17.87 16.05 -10.68
CA PRO A 30 18.31 17.39 -10.30
C PRO A 30 17.71 18.53 -11.15
N PHE A 31 17.36 18.28 -12.41
CA PHE A 31 16.73 19.27 -13.29
C PHE A 31 15.23 19.45 -13.00
N PHE A 32 14.61 18.48 -12.33
CA PHE A 32 13.18 18.47 -11.98
C PHE A 32 12.91 18.93 -10.54
N LEU A 33 13.95 19.23 -9.76
CA LEU A 33 13.80 19.65 -8.37
C LEU A 33 12.92 20.90 -8.21
N ASN A 34 13.02 21.89 -9.11
CA ASN A 34 12.14 23.07 -9.08
C ASN A 34 10.66 22.71 -9.36
N PRO A 35 10.29 22.03 -10.47
CA PRO A 35 8.94 21.47 -10.66
C PRO A 35 8.40 20.65 -9.49
N ILE A 36 9.26 19.85 -8.84
CA ILE A 36 8.87 19.04 -7.68
C ILE A 36 8.51 19.94 -6.50
N LEU A 37 9.33 20.94 -6.17
CA LEU A 37 9.02 21.89 -5.10
C LEU A 37 7.79 22.75 -5.43
N GLN A 38 7.59 23.14 -6.69
CA GLN A 38 6.37 23.82 -7.16
C GLN A 38 5.12 22.94 -7.02
N LEU A 39 5.22 21.65 -7.35
CA LEU A 39 4.14 20.68 -7.16
C LEU A 39 3.81 20.48 -5.68
N LEU A 40 4.83 20.31 -4.82
CA LEU A 40 4.63 20.10 -3.39
C LEU A 40 4.05 21.32 -2.69
N PHE A 41 4.44 22.54 -3.10
CA PHE A 41 4.00 23.78 -2.47
C PHE A 41 3.02 24.60 -3.31
N HIS A 42 2.23 23.93 -4.16
CA HIS A 42 1.25 24.55 -5.06
C HIS A 42 0.15 25.37 -4.34
N GLU A 43 -0.06 25.12 -3.04
CA GLU A 43 -0.89 25.92 -2.14
C GLU A 43 -0.36 27.36 -1.90
N VAL A 44 0.94 27.59 -2.12
CA VAL A 44 1.58 28.88 -1.89
C VAL A 44 1.46 29.74 -3.14
N SER A 45 0.52 30.69 -3.12
CA SER A 45 0.35 31.67 -4.19
C SER A 45 1.65 32.47 -4.44
N PRO A 46 2.02 32.74 -5.71
CA PRO A 46 3.12 33.64 -6.03
C PRO A 46 2.90 35.04 -5.45
N ILE A 47 3.99 35.69 -5.01
CA ILE A 47 3.95 37.09 -4.59
C ILE A 47 3.63 37.94 -5.84
N ALA A 48 2.47 38.61 -5.84
CA ALA A 48 2.08 39.49 -6.92
C ALA A 48 2.77 40.87 -6.79
N ASP A 49 3.46 41.28 -7.84
CA ASP A 49 4.03 42.63 -7.92
C ASP A 49 2.93 43.67 -8.23
N SER A 50 2.52 44.40 -7.19
CA SER A 50 1.92 45.76 -7.23
C SER A 50 0.39 45.95 -7.38
N LEU A 51 -0.17 46.76 -6.48
CA LEU A 51 -0.99 47.96 -6.77
C LEU A 51 -2.12 47.85 -7.83
N ALA A 52 -3.09 46.96 -7.63
CA ALA A 52 -4.44 47.05 -8.20
C ALA A 52 -5.43 46.50 -7.16
N ASP A 53 -6.16 47.35 -6.44
CA ASP A 53 -7.49 47.89 -6.78
C ASP A 53 -8.63 46.91 -6.41
N ASP A 54 -9.66 47.43 -5.74
CA ASP A 54 -10.68 46.65 -5.01
C ASP A 54 -11.64 45.92 -5.96
N GLY A 55 -11.18 44.80 -6.52
CA GLY A 55 -12.00 43.83 -7.24
C GLY A 55 -12.05 42.52 -6.49
N TYR A 56 -13.26 42.02 -6.17
CA TYR A 56 -13.50 40.67 -5.65
C TYR A 56 -13.16 39.61 -6.71
N ALA A 57 -11.88 39.44 -7.01
CA ALA A 57 -11.40 38.22 -7.64
C ALA A 57 -11.57 37.09 -6.63
N GLU A 58 -12.41 36.11 -6.96
CA GLU A 58 -12.42 34.83 -6.26
C GLU A 58 -11.03 34.19 -6.43
N THR A 59 -10.13 34.48 -5.49
CA THR A 59 -8.89 33.74 -5.32
C THR A 59 -9.30 32.30 -5.03
N ARG A 60 -9.32 31.48 -6.08
CA ARG A 60 -9.43 30.02 -5.97
C ARG A 60 -8.36 29.59 -4.99
N SER A 61 -8.75 29.31 -3.75
CA SER A 61 -7.89 28.62 -2.81
C SER A 61 -7.46 27.33 -3.53
N PRO A 62 -6.15 27.07 -3.68
CA PRO A 62 -5.71 25.80 -4.22
C PRO A 62 -6.18 24.74 -3.22
N HIS A 63 -7.25 24.03 -3.57
CA HIS A 63 -7.71 22.91 -2.75
C HIS A 63 -6.58 21.88 -2.79
N PRO A 64 -6.28 21.20 -1.66
CA PRO A 64 -5.29 20.14 -1.67
C PRO A 64 -5.71 19.08 -2.71
N PRO A 65 -4.75 18.48 -3.44
CA PRO A 65 -5.07 17.42 -4.39
C PRO A 65 -5.77 16.28 -3.64
N ALA A 66 -6.77 15.65 -4.27
CA ALA A 66 -7.41 14.51 -3.64
C ALA A 66 -6.38 13.41 -3.39
N PHE A 67 -5.44 13.21 -4.33
CA PHE A 67 -4.29 12.31 -4.18
C PHE A 67 -3.02 12.85 -4.83
N LEU A 68 -1.90 12.79 -4.11
CA LEU A 68 -0.54 13.02 -4.59
C LEU A 68 0.41 12.00 -3.94
N ASN A 69 1.15 11.24 -4.74
CA ASN A 69 2.30 10.49 -4.27
C ASN A 69 3.58 10.98 -4.97
N PHE A 70 4.66 11.12 -4.20
CA PHE A 70 5.99 11.46 -4.67
C PHE A 70 7.00 10.50 -4.05
N SER A 71 7.63 9.67 -4.89
CA SER A 71 8.54 8.61 -4.48
C SER A 71 9.90 8.72 -5.17
N ILE A 72 10.96 8.93 -4.39
CA ILE A 72 12.36 8.73 -4.80
C ILE A 72 12.79 7.35 -4.30
N THR A 73 13.36 6.55 -5.19
CA THR A 73 13.91 5.22 -4.90
C THR A 73 15.34 5.10 -5.45
N PRO A 74 16.10 4.05 -5.10
CA PRO A 74 17.39 3.76 -5.73
C PRO A 74 17.34 3.45 -7.23
N VAL A 75 16.14 3.28 -7.82
CA VAL A 75 15.93 2.98 -9.23
C VAL A 75 15.55 4.23 -10.03
N GLU A 76 14.65 5.05 -9.49
CA GLU A 76 13.99 6.17 -10.17
C GLU A 76 13.31 7.17 -9.20
N CYS A 77 12.87 8.30 -9.75
CA CYS A 77 11.87 9.18 -9.13
C CYS A 77 10.52 9.03 -9.87
N SER A 78 9.45 8.81 -9.12
CA SER A 78 8.08 8.60 -9.61
C SER A 78 7.12 9.55 -8.90
N ILE A 79 6.20 10.16 -9.64
CA ILE A 79 5.21 11.11 -9.11
C ILE A 79 3.84 10.77 -9.67
N MET A 80 2.88 10.48 -8.81
CA MET A 80 1.47 10.30 -9.14
C MET A 80 0.72 11.56 -8.69
N CYS A 81 0.27 12.41 -9.61
CA CYS A 81 -0.34 13.71 -9.26
C CYS A 81 -1.52 14.07 -10.18
N PRO A 82 -2.38 15.03 -9.82
CA PRO A 82 -3.45 15.47 -10.70
C PRO A 82 -2.93 15.90 -12.07
N ARG A 83 -3.62 15.45 -13.13
CA ARG A 83 -3.24 15.64 -14.54
C ARG A 83 -2.98 17.10 -14.91
N GLN A 84 -3.64 18.03 -14.24
CA GLN A 84 -3.47 19.47 -14.45
C GLN A 84 -2.09 19.94 -13.99
N LEU A 85 -1.68 19.59 -12.76
CA LEU A 85 -0.37 19.95 -12.20
C LEU A 85 0.79 19.26 -12.94
N ALA A 86 0.59 18.01 -13.39
CA ALA A 86 1.55 17.31 -14.26
C ALA A 86 1.82 18.08 -15.58
N LYS A 87 0.75 18.62 -16.20
CA LYS A 87 0.86 19.43 -17.42
C LYS A 87 1.44 20.82 -17.16
N GLU A 88 1.19 21.40 -16.00
CA GLU A 88 1.68 22.74 -15.64
C GLU A 88 3.18 22.72 -15.33
N TYR A 89 3.63 21.87 -14.38
CA TYR A 89 5.00 21.92 -13.87
C TYR A 89 6.00 21.03 -14.63
N PHE A 90 5.56 19.89 -15.18
CA PHE A 90 6.47 18.89 -15.76
C PHE A 90 6.52 18.93 -17.28
N ALA A 91 5.37 18.99 -17.97
CA ALA A 91 5.33 18.94 -19.43
C ALA A 91 6.24 19.97 -20.13
N PRO A 92 6.33 21.26 -19.69
CA PRO A 92 7.20 22.24 -20.35
C PRO A 92 8.70 21.94 -20.26
N LEU A 93 9.14 21.13 -19.29
CA LEU A 93 10.52 20.66 -19.18
C LEU A 93 10.71 19.32 -19.89
N VAL A 94 9.76 18.41 -19.78
CA VAL A 94 9.74 17.14 -20.53
C VAL A 94 9.85 17.43 -22.03
N ASP A 95 9.01 18.30 -22.58
CA ASP A 95 9.04 18.65 -24.01
C ASP A 95 10.40 19.24 -24.43
N LYS A 96 11.02 20.08 -23.60
CA LYS A 96 12.37 20.63 -23.88
C LYS A 96 13.44 19.54 -23.91
N PHE A 97 13.39 18.57 -22.99
CA PHE A 97 14.31 17.42 -22.99
C PHE A 97 14.06 16.50 -24.22
N LEU A 98 12.80 16.22 -24.56
CA LEU A 98 12.42 15.40 -25.71
C LEU A 98 12.83 16.03 -27.06
N GLN A 99 12.77 17.35 -27.17
CA GLN A 99 13.21 18.12 -28.34
C GLN A 99 14.75 18.22 -28.44
N SER A 100 15.43 18.36 -27.30
CA SER A 100 16.88 18.57 -27.27
C SER A 100 17.69 17.27 -27.36
N ASN A 101 17.11 16.13 -26.99
CA ASN A 101 17.85 14.86 -26.91
C ASN A 101 16.97 13.65 -27.29
N THR A 102 17.15 13.12 -28.50
CA THR A 102 16.42 11.94 -28.99
C THR A 102 16.65 10.68 -28.15
N ALA A 103 17.79 10.55 -27.47
CA ALA A 103 18.07 9.42 -26.58
C ALA A 103 17.30 9.47 -25.24
N SER A 104 16.76 10.64 -24.85
CA SER A 104 15.98 10.79 -23.61
C SER A 104 14.52 10.38 -23.76
N GLN A 105 14.03 10.18 -25.00
CA GLN A 105 12.60 9.99 -25.31
C GLN A 105 11.97 8.73 -24.71
N THR A 106 12.76 7.70 -24.42
CA THR A 106 12.29 6.45 -23.81
C THR A 106 12.48 6.40 -22.30
N ARG A 107 13.21 7.36 -21.71
CA ARG A 107 13.59 7.35 -20.29
C ARG A 107 12.79 8.34 -19.44
N LEU A 108 12.33 9.44 -19.99
CA LEU A 108 11.52 10.45 -19.29
C LEU A 108 10.09 10.41 -19.84
N SER A 109 9.07 10.23 -19.00
CA SER A 109 7.70 10.05 -19.49
C SER A 109 6.63 10.56 -18.52
N ILE A 110 5.61 11.22 -19.07
CA ILE A 110 4.31 11.45 -18.42
C ILE A 110 3.33 10.45 -19.04
N SER A 111 2.55 9.73 -18.23
CA SER A 111 1.61 8.71 -18.72
C SER A 111 0.59 9.30 -19.71
N HIS A 112 0.29 8.60 -20.79
CA HIS A 112 -0.82 8.97 -21.67
C HIS A 112 -2.17 8.68 -21.03
N ASP A 113 -2.25 7.59 -20.27
CA ASP A 113 -3.46 7.19 -19.57
C ASP A 113 -3.67 8.00 -18.28
N ASP A 114 -4.92 8.40 -18.06
CA ASP A 114 -5.41 8.91 -16.78
C ASP A 114 -5.60 7.74 -15.81
N PHE A 115 -5.18 7.93 -14.57
CA PHE A 115 -5.35 7.00 -13.46
C PHE A 115 -6.37 7.55 -12.45
N ILE A 116 -6.90 6.66 -11.61
CA ILE A 116 -7.75 6.99 -10.47
C ILE A 116 -7.25 6.22 -9.26
N ALA A 117 -7.15 6.89 -8.11
CA ALA A 117 -6.80 6.26 -6.84
C ALA A 117 -8.05 5.74 -6.13
N MET A 118 -7.86 4.64 -5.40
CA MET A 118 -8.90 3.91 -4.70
C MET A 118 -8.35 3.58 -3.30
N GLN A 119 -8.91 4.20 -2.28
CA GLN A 119 -8.56 3.93 -0.88
C GLN A 119 -9.30 2.68 -0.42
N VAL A 120 -8.62 1.86 0.39
CA VAL A 120 -9.20 0.66 0.96
C VAL A 120 -9.20 0.75 2.48
N TYR A 121 -10.39 0.71 3.05
CA TYR A 121 -10.63 0.60 4.47
C TYR A 121 -10.86 -0.87 4.83
N GLY A 122 -10.08 -1.41 5.76
CA GLY A 122 -10.24 -2.78 6.25
C GLY A 122 -9.53 -2.98 7.58
N GLU A 123 -10.30 -3.29 8.61
CA GLU A 123 -9.81 -3.63 9.95
C GLU A 123 -9.69 -5.16 10.07
N GLY A 124 -8.58 -5.67 10.63
CA GLY A 124 -8.43 -7.10 10.96
C GLY A 124 -7.87 -8.02 9.86
N LEU A 125 -7.20 -7.50 8.83
CA LEU A 125 -6.42 -8.30 7.85
C LEU A 125 -4.96 -7.85 7.82
N GLU A 126 -4.03 -8.81 7.79
CA GLU A 126 -2.61 -8.54 7.56
C GLU A 126 -2.39 -7.82 6.23
N ALA A 127 -1.39 -6.92 6.16
CA ALA A 127 -1.16 -6.10 4.98
C ALA A 127 -0.88 -6.95 3.71
N GLY A 128 -0.09 -8.03 3.85
CA GLY A 128 0.16 -8.98 2.75
C GLY A 128 -1.10 -9.69 2.25
N GLN A 129 -1.95 -10.18 3.16
CA GLN A 129 -3.22 -10.83 2.80
C GLN A 129 -4.18 -9.83 2.15
N ARG A 130 -4.27 -8.60 2.67
CA ARG A 130 -5.10 -7.52 2.14
C ARG A 130 -4.71 -7.19 0.70
N VAL A 131 -3.39 -7.04 0.43
CA VAL A 131 -2.85 -6.87 -0.94
C VAL A 131 -3.28 -8.02 -1.84
N LEU A 132 -3.17 -9.27 -1.36
CA LEU A 132 -3.53 -10.46 -2.14
C LEU A 132 -5.02 -10.50 -2.49
N GLU A 133 -5.91 -10.28 -1.51
CA GLU A 133 -7.36 -10.31 -1.68
C GLU A 133 -7.88 -9.21 -2.60
N LEU A 134 -7.23 -8.04 -2.61
CA LEU A 134 -7.57 -6.91 -3.47
C LEU A 134 -7.00 -7.04 -4.89
N THR A 135 -5.76 -7.51 -5.03
CA THR A 135 -5.06 -7.53 -6.33
C THR A 135 -5.30 -8.82 -7.12
N SER A 136 -5.60 -9.94 -6.46
CA SER A 136 -5.91 -11.22 -7.10
C SER A 136 -7.15 -11.16 -8.01
N PRO A 137 -8.31 -10.59 -7.59
CA PRO A 137 -9.48 -10.46 -8.46
C PRO A 137 -9.21 -9.62 -9.70
N LEU A 138 -8.40 -8.56 -9.58
CA LEU A 138 -8.03 -7.68 -10.69
C LEU A 138 -7.09 -8.38 -11.68
N ALA A 139 -6.14 -9.19 -11.18
CA ALA A 139 -5.25 -10.00 -12.00
C ALA A 139 -6.01 -11.14 -12.72
N MET A 140 -6.89 -11.87 -12.01
CA MET A 140 -7.73 -12.94 -12.58
C MET A 140 -8.77 -12.42 -13.58
N ALA A 141 -9.31 -11.22 -13.38
CA ALA A 141 -10.21 -10.60 -14.34
C ALA A 141 -9.50 -10.20 -15.67
N GLY A 142 -8.17 -10.33 -15.75
CA GLY A 142 -7.39 -10.03 -16.96
C GLY A 142 -7.48 -8.56 -17.36
N ILE A 143 -7.76 -7.68 -16.39
CA ILE A 143 -7.90 -6.24 -16.64
C ILE A 143 -6.55 -5.76 -17.20
N PRO A 144 -6.51 -5.10 -18.38
CA PRO A 144 -5.27 -4.71 -19.06
C PRO A 144 -4.67 -3.45 -18.42
N SER A 145 -4.47 -3.50 -17.11
CA SER A 145 -4.15 -2.38 -16.24
C SER A 145 -2.92 -2.65 -15.40
N SER A 146 -1.93 -1.80 -15.58
CA SER A 146 -0.92 -1.53 -14.56
C SER A 146 -1.62 -1.06 -13.28
N ILE A 147 -1.70 -1.94 -12.29
CA ILE A 147 -2.14 -1.57 -10.95
C ILE A 147 -0.92 -1.14 -10.14
N PHE A 148 -1.03 -0.03 -9.43
CA PHE A 148 -0.01 0.39 -8.47
C PHE A 148 -0.62 0.26 -7.07
N PHE A 149 0.08 -0.43 -6.18
CA PHE A 149 -0.28 -0.55 -4.77
C PHE A 149 0.68 0.31 -3.95
N ILE A 150 0.13 1.15 -3.07
CA ILE A 150 0.88 2.06 -2.19
C ILE A 150 0.30 1.95 -0.78
N SER A 151 1.03 1.32 0.12
CA SER A 151 0.78 1.37 1.57
C SER A 151 1.22 2.73 2.14
N THR A 152 0.38 3.33 2.98
CA THR A 152 0.68 4.55 3.74
C THR A 152 0.55 4.29 5.24
N TYR A 153 0.89 5.28 6.06
CA TYR A 153 0.70 5.26 7.51
C TYR A 153 -0.77 5.05 7.93
N PHE A 154 -1.74 5.43 7.09
CA PHE A 154 -3.17 5.41 7.44
C PHE A 154 -4.02 4.42 6.63
N SER A 155 -3.64 4.11 5.39
CA SER A 155 -4.45 3.31 4.48
C SER A 155 -3.63 2.74 3.32
N ASP A 156 -4.16 1.70 2.68
CA ASP A 156 -3.65 1.24 1.39
C ASP A 156 -4.40 1.92 0.24
N TYR A 157 -3.63 2.29 -0.78
CA TYR A 157 -4.12 2.92 -2.00
C TYR A 157 -3.80 2.06 -3.20
N ILE A 158 -4.85 1.74 -3.97
CA ILE A 158 -4.72 1.06 -5.26
C ILE A 158 -5.01 2.08 -6.36
N ILE A 159 -4.05 2.29 -7.25
CA ILE A 159 -4.19 3.17 -8.39
C ILE A 159 -4.39 2.32 -9.65
N VAL A 160 -5.49 2.59 -10.35
CA VAL A 160 -5.91 1.86 -11.57
C VAL A 160 -6.10 2.83 -12.73
N PRO A 161 -5.93 2.41 -14.01
CA PRO A 161 -6.29 3.23 -15.15
C PRO A 161 -7.78 3.56 -15.15
N LEU A 162 -8.12 4.83 -15.38
CA LEU A 162 -9.50 5.34 -15.34
C LEU A 162 -10.43 4.57 -16.30
N ARG A 163 -9.91 4.16 -17.46
CA ARG A 163 -10.62 3.32 -18.46
C ARG A 163 -11.09 1.97 -17.92
N SER A 164 -10.45 1.47 -16.86
CA SER A 164 -10.73 0.16 -16.26
C SER A 164 -11.65 0.25 -15.04
N LYS A 165 -12.03 1.45 -14.57
CA LYS A 165 -12.82 1.67 -13.34
C LYS A 165 -14.04 0.74 -13.22
N THR A 166 -14.85 0.62 -14.28
CA THR A 166 -16.04 -0.26 -14.27
C THR A 166 -15.70 -1.75 -14.14
N GLN A 167 -14.61 -2.20 -14.76
CA GLN A 167 -14.16 -3.59 -14.67
C GLN A 167 -13.59 -3.90 -13.28
N VAL A 168 -12.89 -2.94 -12.66
CA VAL A 168 -12.37 -3.01 -11.29
C VAL A 168 -13.52 -3.12 -10.29
N ILE A 169 -14.56 -2.27 -10.43
CA ILE A 169 -15.78 -2.35 -9.60
C ILE A 169 -16.44 -3.72 -9.75
N GLU A 170 -16.73 -4.16 -10.98
CA GLU A 170 -17.41 -5.45 -11.23
C GLU A 170 -16.59 -6.66 -10.71
N ALA A 171 -15.26 -6.59 -10.78
CA ALA A 171 -14.39 -7.66 -10.27
C ALA A 171 -14.35 -7.74 -8.74
N LEU A 172 -14.40 -6.59 -8.06
CA LEU A 172 -14.38 -6.50 -6.59
C LEU A 172 -15.77 -6.73 -5.98
N GLU A 173 -16.85 -6.23 -6.58
CA GLU A 173 -18.23 -6.53 -6.15
C GLU A 173 -18.52 -8.04 -6.19
N LYS A 174 -18.04 -8.75 -7.22
CA LYS A 174 -18.11 -10.23 -7.31
C LYS A 174 -17.40 -10.97 -6.18
N ARG A 175 -16.53 -10.29 -5.43
CA ARG A 175 -15.79 -10.81 -4.29
C ARG A 175 -16.32 -10.29 -2.94
N GLY A 176 -17.39 -9.49 -2.95
CA GLY A 176 -18.06 -9.02 -1.74
C GLY A 176 -17.64 -7.64 -1.24
N PHE A 177 -16.68 -6.98 -1.90
CA PHE A 177 -16.26 -5.62 -1.56
C PHE A 177 -17.42 -4.63 -1.79
N GLN A 178 -17.56 -3.67 -0.87
CA GLN A 178 -18.60 -2.65 -0.94
C GLN A 178 -17.97 -1.29 -1.30
N PHE A 179 -18.56 -0.61 -2.29
CA PHE A 179 -18.14 0.71 -2.70
C PHE A 179 -18.97 1.79 -2.01
N GLU A 180 -18.32 2.71 -1.33
CA GLU A 180 -19.02 3.87 -0.76
C GLU A 180 -19.36 4.87 -1.88
N MET A 181 -20.65 5.18 -2.03
CA MET A 181 -21.09 6.26 -2.92
C MET A 181 -20.87 7.60 -2.23
N THR A 182 -20.02 8.46 -2.80
CA THR A 182 -19.78 9.81 -2.28
C THR A 182 -21.08 10.60 -2.17
N THR A 183 -21.32 11.14 -0.97
CA THR A 183 -22.61 11.74 -0.55
C THR A 183 -23.05 12.93 -1.40
N GLU A 184 -22.15 13.52 -2.19
CA GLU A 184 -22.46 14.61 -3.13
C GLU A 184 -23.45 14.19 -4.24
N ALA A 185 -23.50 12.90 -4.60
CA ALA A 185 -24.48 12.37 -5.54
C ALA A 185 -25.94 12.52 -5.08
N PHE A 186 -26.20 12.72 -3.77
CA PHE A 186 -27.54 12.87 -3.23
C PHE A 186 -28.11 14.30 -3.30
N ILE A 187 -27.29 15.33 -3.55
CA ILE A 187 -27.75 16.73 -3.45
C ILE A 187 -28.50 17.19 -4.72
N ASN A 188 -28.31 16.53 -5.87
CA ASN A 188 -28.88 17.00 -7.15
C ASN A 188 -29.97 16.11 -7.78
N ASN A 189 -30.59 15.19 -7.03
CA ASN A 189 -31.68 14.35 -7.53
C ASN A 189 -33.03 14.63 -6.87
N ASN A 190 -33.48 15.89 -6.95
CA ASN A 190 -34.81 16.28 -6.47
C ASN A 190 -35.67 16.96 -7.56
N GLN A 191 -35.56 16.48 -8.81
CA GLN A 191 -36.52 16.77 -9.89
C GLN A 191 -36.44 15.82 -11.11
N ALA A 192 -36.59 14.51 -10.87
CA ALA A 192 -36.83 13.53 -11.94
C ALA A 192 -37.70 12.34 -11.48
N GLN A 193 -38.88 12.62 -10.94
CA GLN A 193 -39.95 11.62 -10.96
C GLN A 193 -40.34 11.39 -12.42
N TYR A 194 -40.13 10.18 -12.97
CA TYR A 194 -41.09 9.39 -13.76
C TYR A 194 -40.41 8.17 -14.42
N THR A 195 -41.13 7.03 -14.36
CA THR A 195 -40.96 5.79 -15.16
C THR A 195 -39.66 4.97 -15.05
N CYS A 196 -39.77 3.83 -14.36
CA CYS A 196 -39.09 2.61 -14.78
C CYS A 196 -39.47 2.28 -16.23
N PHE A 197 -38.50 1.93 -17.09
CA PHE A 197 -38.58 0.85 -18.08
C PHE A 197 -37.18 0.59 -18.65
N SER A 198 -36.65 -0.61 -18.45
CA SER A 198 -35.40 -1.05 -19.09
C SER A 198 -35.66 -1.43 -20.56
N PRO A 199 -34.96 -0.84 -21.55
CA PRO A 199 -34.85 -1.43 -22.87
C PRO A 199 -33.59 -2.30 -22.94
N VAL A 200 -33.76 -3.60 -23.21
CA VAL A 200 -32.66 -4.48 -23.57
C VAL A 200 -32.11 -4.01 -24.92
N SER A 201 -30.93 -3.40 -24.94
CA SER A 201 -30.25 -2.98 -26.17
C SER A 201 -28.99 -3.82 -26.40
N SER A 202 -29.03 -4.59 -27.48
CA SER A 202 -27.96 -5.47 -27.94
C SER A 202 -26.71 -4.71 -28.38
N ARG A 203 -25.56 -5.16 -27.86
CA ARG A 203 -24.20 -5.13 -28.45
C ARG A 203 -23.97 -4.20 -29.66
N SER A 204 -23.13 -3.19 -29.46
CA SER A 204 -22.28 -2.62 -30.53
C SER A 204 -20.82 -2.72 -30.09
N ALA A 205 -20.09 -3.69 -30.67
CA ALA A 205 -18.68 -3.92 -30.36
C ALA A 205 -17.79 -3.12 -31.34
N SER A 206 -17.19 -2.02 -30.88
CA SER A 206 -16.18 -1.29 -31.66
C SER A 206 -15.38 -0.25 -30.85
N SER A 207 -14.59 -0.72 -29.88
CA SER A 207 -13.37 -0.04 -29.40
C SER A 207 -12.57 -0.96 -28.47
N LEU A 208 -12.35 -2.21 -28.92
CA LEU A 208 -11.40 -3.11 -28.27
C LEU A 208 -10.00 -2.49 -28.40
N GLY A 209 -9.47 -1.96 -27.30
CA GLY A 209 -8.02 -2.02 -27.08
C GLY A 209 -7.58 -3.47 -27.25
N SER A 210 -6.39 -3.69 -27.80
CA SER A 210 -5.86 -5.03 -28.03
C SER A 210 -5.99 -5.89 -26.76
N PRO A 211 -6.54 -7.13 -26.85
CA PRO A 211 -6.60 -8.00 -25.68
C PRO A 211 -5.20 -8.19 -25.10
N PRO A 212 -5.06 -8.37 -23.77
CA PRO A 212 -3.76 -8.66 -23.17
C PRO A 212 -3.10 -9.84 -23.90
N ALA A 213 -1.79 -9.75 -24.10
CA ALA A 213 -1.05 -10.68 -24.98
C ALA A 213 -1.03 -12.14 -24.46
N THR A 214 -1.52 -12.37 -23.24
CA THR A 214 -1.72 -13.66 -22.61
C THR A 214 -3.14 -13.73 -22.03
N PRO A 215 -3.79 -14.90 -22.03
CA PRO A 215 -5.09 -15.07 -21.36
C PRO A 215 -4.93 -14.82 -19.85
N PRO A 216 -5.99 -14.40 -19.12
CA PRO A 216 -5.95 -14.29 -17.66
C PRO A 216 -5.51 -15.60 -16.98
N PRO A 217 -4.89 -15.54 -15.79
CA PRO A 217 -4.62 -16.73 -14.98
C PRO A 217 -5.91 -17.33 -14.46
N SER A 218 -5.93 -18.65 -14.30
CA SER A 218 -7.06 -19.44 -13.79
C SER A 218 -7.00 -19.73 -12.28
N SER A 219 -5.81 -19.62 -11.68
CA SER A 219 -5.56 -19.78 -10.25
C SER A 219 -4.49 -18.79 -9.74
N LEU A 220 -4.37 -18.66 -8.41
CA LEU A 220 -3.31 -17.88 -7.78
C LEU A 220 -1.92 -18.50 -8.04
N ASP A 221 -1.80 -19.82 -7.91
CA ASP A 221 -0.58 -20.60 -8.19
C ASP A 221 -0.07 -20.39 -9.62
N GLU A 222 -0.98 -20.42 -10.61
CA GLU A 222 -0.64 -20.12 -12.01
C GLU A 222 -0.16 -18.66 -12.17
N LEU A 223 -0.78 -17.72 -11.45
CA LEU A 223 -0.38 -16.30 -11.46
C LEU A 223 1.01 -16.10 -10.82
N GLN A 224 1.31 -16.76 -9.70
CA GLN A 224 2.64 -16.73 -9.08
C GLN A 224 3.68 -17.28 -10.06
N THR A 225 3.48 -18.50 -10.58
CA THR A 225 4.40 -19.15 -11.52
C THR A 225 4.66 -18.28 -12.76
N ARG A 226 3.61 -17.66 -13.33
CA ARG A 226 3.73 -16.72 -14.45
C ARG A 226 4.50 -15.44 -14.08
N THR A 227 4.26 -14.88 -12.89
CA THR A 227 4.96 -13.70 -12.38
C THR A 227 6.46 -13.97 -12.26
N PHE A 228 6.86 -15.00 -11.52
CA PHE A 228 8.27 -15.31 -11.33
C PHE A 228 8.96 -15.76 -12.63
N SER A 229 8.27 -16.51 -13.50
CA SER A 229 8.76 -16.79 -14.86
C SER A 229 9.03 -15.51 -15.67
N SER A 230 8.18 -14.48 -15.55
CA SER A 230 8.37 -13.18 -16.21
C SER A 230 9.55 -12.40 -15.62
N LEU A 231 9.69 -12.38 -14.28
CA LEU A 231 10.82 -11.75 -13.59
C LEU A 231 12.15 -12.39 -13.99
N ARG A 232 12.25 -13.73 -13.92
CA ARG A 232 13.44 -14.50 -14.33
C ARG A 232 13.80 -14.26 -15.81
N LYS A 233 12.83 -14.32 -16.73
CA LYS A 233 13.04 -14.06 -18.17
C LYS A 233 13.66 -12.68 -18.42
N ASN A 234 13.30 -11.68 -17.63
CA ASN A 234 13.84 -10.33 -17.73
C ASN A 234 15.09 -10.10 -16.85
N HIS A 235 15.57 -11.14 -16.15
CA HIS A 235 16.68 -11.06 -15.20
C HIS A 235 16.43 -9.97 -14.15
N ILE A 236 15.26 -10.07 -13.50
CA ILE A 236 14.84 -9.24 -12.38
C ILE A 236 14.95 -10.13 -11.14
N VAL A 237 15.89 -9.78 -10.26
CA VAL A 237 16.12 -10.42 -8.98
C VAL A 237 15.79 -9.43 -7.86
N PRO A 238 15.22 -9.89 -6.73
CA PRO A 238 15.12 -9.08 -5.52
C PRO A 238 16.50 -8.55 -5.13
N SER A 239 16.55 -7.28 -4.72
CA SER A 239 17.80 -6.65 -4.29
C SER A 239 17.59 -5.88 -2.99
N VAL A 240 18.51 -6.09 -2.04
CA VAL A 240 18.41 -5.51 -0.69
C VAL A 240 19.67 -4.71 -0.40
N ASP A 241 19.48 -3.44 -0.05
CA ASP A 241 20.54 -2.62 0.53
C ASP A 241 20.28 -2.44 2.03
N ARG A 242 20.97 -3.24 2.85
CA ARG A 242 20.88 -3.18 4.32
C ARG A 242 21.34 -1.84 4.92
N SER A 243 21.96 -0.94 4.14
CA SER A 243 22.26 0.43 4.58
C SER A 243 21.05 1.38 4.49
N LEU A 244 20.03 1.03 3.68
CA LEU A 244 18.77 1.77 3.58
C LEU A 244 17.82 1.35 4.69
N ARG A 245 18.02 1.93 5.88
CA ARG A 245 17.11 1.79 7.02
C ARG A 245 16.03 2.86 6.92
N LEU A 246 14.78 2.44 6.72
CA LEU A 246 13.61 3.30 6.56
C LEU A 246 12.80 3.37 7.85
N VAL A 247 12.01 4.44 7.99
CA VAL A 247 11.00 4.65 9.03
C VAL A 247 9.72 5.16 8.39
N GLN A 248 8.57 4.69 8.88
CA GLN A 248 7.25 5.09 8.43
C GLN A 248 6.64 6.05 9.45
N CYS A 249 6.19 7.21 8.98
CA CYS A 249 5.76 8.32 9.80
C CYS A 249 4.56 9.05 9.18
N ALA A 250 3.81 9.78 10.01
CA ALA A 250 2.82 10.76 9.55
C ALA A 250 3.21 12.18 9.98
N ALA A 251 2.77 13.19 9.25
CA ALA A 251 2.94 14.58 9.68
C ALA A 251 2.22 14.84 11.01
N HIS A 252 2.89 15.52 11.94
CA HIS A 252 2.29 15.88 13.21
C HIS A 252 1.67 17.29 13.17
N HIS A 253 0.35 17.38 13.14
CA HIS A 253 -0.37 18.64 13.33
C HIS A 253 -0.32 19.06 14.79
N ARG A 254 0.68 19.88 15.14
CA ARG A 254 0.77 20.51 16.45
C ARG A 254 -0.29 21.59 16.57
N TYR A 255 -1.15 21.44 17.58
CA TYR A 255 -2.31 22.29 17.85
C TYR A 255 -3.38 22.24 16.73
N SER A 256 -4.61 22.63 17.08
CA SER A 256 -5.75 22.70 16.15
C SER A 256 -5.63 23.92 15.22
N SER A 257 -4.53 24.02 14.48
CA SER A 257 -4.38 24.98 13.39
C SER A 257 -4.84 24.34 12.09
N ASP A 258 -5.57 25.10 11.27
CA ASP A 258 -6.02 24.68 9.92
C ASP A 258 -4.85 24.64 8.90
N THR A 259 -3.62 24.42 9.39
CA THR A 259 -2.39 24.42 8.59
C THR A 259 -2.23 23.05 7.93
N SER A 260 -2.05 23.02 6.61
CA SER A 260 -1.84 21.79 5.86
C SER A 260 -0.57 21.04 6.32
N SER A 261 -0.59 19.71 6.21
CA SER A 261 0.59 18.87 6.48
C SER A 261 1.81 19.33 5.69
N ILE A 262 1.60 19.74 4.43
CA ILE A 262 2.69 20.12 3.51
C ILE A 262 3.27 21.51 3.84
N ALA A 263 2.48 22.41 4.42
CA ALA A 263 2.96 23.66 4.98
C ALA A 263 3.87 23.45 6.21
N ILE A 264 3.47 22.54 7.12
CA ILE A 264 4.26 22.18 8.32
C ILE A 264 5.60 21.55 7.91
N LEU A 265 5.58 20.64 6.93
CA LEU A 265 6.77 19.92 6.48
C LEU A 265 7.66 20.72 5.51
N ARG A 266 7.26 21.94 5.10
CA ARG A 266 7.87 22.68 3.97
C ARG A 266 9.38 22.87 4.10
N ASP A 267 9.86 23.32 5.26
CA ASP A 267 11.29 23.60 5.48
C ASP A 267 12.13 22.31 5.55
N ALA A 268 11.64 21.32 6.30
CA ALA A 268 12.26 20.01 6.44
C ALA A 268 12.36 19.26 5.11
N LEU A 269 11.29 19.26 4.30
CA LEU A 269 11.27 18.66 2.96
C LEU A 269 12.18 19.42 1.99
N THR A 270 12.15 20.75 1.97
CA THR A 270 13.01 21.55 1.09
C THR A 270 14.49 21.27 1.40
N THR A 271 14.87 21.28 2.68
CA THR A 271 16.22 20.96 3.12
C THR A 271 16.61 19.52 2.76
N THR A 272 15.72 18.55 3.02
CA THR A 272 15.94 17.13 2.70
C THR A 272 16.21 16.92 1.20
N LEU A 273 15.37 17.50 0.33
CA LEU A 273 15.45 17.31 -1.12
C LEU A 273 16.65 18.03 -1.76
N VAL A 274 16.97 19.25 -1.29
CA VAL A 274 18.04 20.09 -1.85
C VAL A 274 19.42 19.70 -1.31
N VAL A 275 19.52 19.50 0.01
CA VAL A 275 20.80 19.35 0.74
C VAL A 275 21.12 17.88 0.98
N ASP A 276 20.23 17.13 1.64
CA ASP A 276 20.53 15.79 2.14
C ASP A 276 20.35 14.68 1.09
N LYS A 277 19.66 14.99 -0.02
CA LYS A 277 19.50 14.18 -1.24
C LYS A 277 19.14 12.72 -0.92
N PRO A 278 17.86 12.44 -0.59
CA PRO A 278 17.42 11.09 -0.27
C PRO A 278 17.74 10.10 -1.40
N ARG A 279 18.24 8.92 -1.00
CA ARG A 279 18.25 7.69 -1.81
C ARG A 279 16.88 7.03 -1.77
N PHE A 280 16.13 7.22 -0.68
CA PHE A 280 14.76 6.75 -0.52
C PHE A 280 13.91 7.80 0.20
N LEU A 281 12.77 8.15 -0.38
CA LEU A 281 11.71 8.96 0.22
C LEU A 281 10.40 8.69 -0.52
N SER A 282 9.34 8.31 0.18
CA SER A 282 7.97 8.34 -0.34
C SER A 282 7.14 9.29 0.51
N LEU A 283 6.42 10.21 -0.14
CA LEU A 283 5.50 11.15 0.46
C LEU A 283 4.14 10.97 -0.22
N THR A 284 3.09 10.69 0.57
CA THR A 284 1.71 10.63 0.09
C THR A 284 0.89 11.70 0.79
N LEU A 285 0.27 12.59 0.00
CA LEU A 285 -0.75 13.54 0.43
C LEU A 285 -2.08 13.09 -0.15
N THR A 286 -3.14 13.14 0.65
CA THR A 286 -4.48 12.69 0.26
C THR A 286 -5.49 13.45 1.10
N ALA A 287 -6.61 13.83 0.50
CA ALA A 287 -7.69 14.52 1.22
C ALA A 287 -8.48 13.59 2.17
N ALA A 288 -8.22 12.28 2.10
CA ALA A 288 -8.91 11.26 2.89
C ALA A 288 -8.09 10.72 4.08
N ASP A 289 -6.77 10.94 4.12
CA ASP A 289 -5.97 10.69 5.33
C ASP A 289 -5.94 11.97 6.19
N PRO A 290 -5.89 11.87 7.55
CA PRO A 290 -5.83 13.04 8.42
C PRO A 290 -4.49 13.80 8.33
N ALA A 291 -3.43 13.18 7.81
CA ALA A 291 -2.12 13.78 7.67
C ALA A 291 -1.32 13.21 6.50
N ALA A 292 -0.26 13.91 6.09
CA ALA A 292 0.68 13.40 5.09
C ALA A 292 1.39 12.16 5.63
N SER A 293 1.48 11.10 4.83
CA SER A 293 2.27 9.92 5.14
C SER A 293 3.66 10.02 4.52
N LEU A 294 4.69 9.63 5.27
CA LEU A 294 6.09 9.64 4.86
C LEU A 294 6.75 8.29 5.14
N LEU A 295 7.49 7.78 4.18
CA LEU A 295 8.43 6.67 4.34
C LEU A 295 9.82 7.16 3.91
N LEU A 296 10.72 7.35 4.87
CA LEU A 296 11.99 8.04 4.66
C LEU A 296 13.17 7.30 5.29
N GLU A 297 14.39 7.58 4.82
CA GLU A 297 15.61 7.08 5.48
C GLU A 297 15.73 7.61 6.92
N LYS A 298 16.02 6.74 7.90
CA LYS A 298 16.15 7.11 9.33
C LYS A 298 17.16 8.25 9.58
N ARG A 299 18.20 8.37 8.74
CA ARG A 299 19.19 9.46 8.81
C ARG A 299 18.60 10.87 8.61
N LEU A 300 17.41 10.97 8.02
CA LEU A 300 16.75 12.23 7.69
C LEU A 300 15.84 12.73 8.82
N LEU A 301 15.47 11.87 9.78
CA LEU A 301 14.64 12.23 10.94
C LEU A 301 15.07 13.54 11.65
N PRO A 302 16.38 13.84 11.86
CA PRO A 302 16.78 15.09 12.51
C PRO A 302 16.37 16.37 11.77
N ARG A 303 16.02 16.31 10.47
CA ARG A 303 15.43 17.44 9.74
C ARG A 303 13.99 17.74 10.13
N PHE A 304 13.31 16.78 10.74
CA PHE A 304 11.93 16.84 11.15
C PHE A 304 11.78 16.94 12.68
N SER A 305 12.86 17.31 13.38
CA SER A 305 12.85 17.63 14.82
C SER A 305 13.00 19.14 15.01
N ASN A 306 12.13 19.75 15.81
CA ASN A 306 12.12 21.20 16.05
C ASN A 306 13.20 21.68 17.03
N GLY A 307 13.92 20.76 17.69
CA GLY A 307 14.97 21.07 18.64
C GLY A 307 15.45 19.83 19.41
N PRO A 308 16.41 20.00 20.33
CA PRO A 308 16.92 18.92 21.18
C PRO A 308 15.95 18.52 22.31
N ASP A 309 15.05 19.43 22.71
CA ASP A 309 14.13 19.24 23.85
C ASP A 309 12.69 18.88 23.41
N ASP A 310 12.49 18.56 22.12
CA ASP A 310 11.16 18.50 21.50
C ASP A 310 10.78 17.10 21.01
N GLU A 311 10.44 16.23 21.98
CA GLU A 311 10.07 14.81 21.81
C GLU A 311 9.01 14.59 20.70
N GLU A 312 8.04 15.49 20.59
CA GLU A 312 6.86 15.35 19.72
C GLU A 312 7.14 15.66 18.23
N GLY A 313 8.35 16.09 17.83
CA GLY A 313 8.80 16.34 16.44
C GLY A 313 7.84 17.05 15.46
N LEU A 314 8.09 16.93 14.16
CA LEU A 314 7.13 17.19 13.07
C LEU A 314 6.50 15.90 12.54
N LEU A 315 6.87 14.75 13.12
CA LEU A 315 6.51 13.41 12.67
C LEU A 315 5.99 12.55 13.83
N LEU A 316 4.82 11.96 13.62
CA LEU A 316 4.23 10.85 14.38
C LEU A 316 4.72 9.50 13.82
N GLY A 317 4.63 8.45 14.64
CA GLY A 317 4.99 7.08 14.27
C GLY A 317 6.21 6.54 15.02
N SER A 318 6.47 5.24 14.85
CA SER A 318 7.60 4.57 15.47
C SER A 318 8.91 4.98 14.79
N LYS A 319 9.71 5.82 15.47
CA LYS A 319 11.02 6.28 14.98
C LYS A 319 12.12 5.23 15.19
N GLU A 320 11.87 4.22 16.03
CA GLU A 320 12.81 3.15 16.36
C GLU A 320 12.58 1.84 15.62
N GLU A 321 11.38 1.63 15.08
CA GLU A 321 11.09 0.54 14.16
C GLU A 321 11.81 0.74 12.82
N ILE A 322 12.49 -0.31 12.37
CA ILE A 322 13.35 -0.26 11.20
C ILE A 322 12.76 -1.13 10.11
N LEU A 323 12.41 -0.46 9.02
CA LEU A 323 11.92 -1.08 7.80
C LEU A 323 13.06 -1.16 6.79
N VAL A 324 13.15 -2.26 6.05
CA VAL A 324 14.18 -2.50 5.02
C VAL A 324 13.50 -2.74 3.67
N PRO A 325 13.89 -2.01 2.61
CA PRO A 325 13.29 -2.17 1.29
C PRO A 325 13.95 -3.31 0.51
N ILE A 326 13.13 -4.27 0.08
CA ILE A 326 13.46 -5.24 -0.96
C ILE A 326 13.00 -4.65 -2.30
N MET A 327 13.96 -4.30 -3.16
CA MET A 327 13.74 -3.61 -4.42
C MET A 327 13.69 -4.60 -5.61
N LEU A 328 12.63 -4.50 -6.42
CA LEU A 328 12.49 -5.15 -7.73
C LEU A 328 12.66 -4.10 -8.84
N ASP A 329 13.72 -4.23 -9.64
CA ASP A 329 13.97 -3.35 -10.80
C ASP A 329 13.11 -3.77 -12.00
N LEU A 330 12.00 -3.06 -12.22
CA LEU A 330 11.04 -3.33 -13.28
C LEU A 330 11.32 -2.51 -14.56
N ARG A 331 12.47 -1.81 -14.69
CA ARG A 331 12.80 -0.99 -15.87
C ARG A 331 12.82 -1.75 -17.20
N LYS A 332 13.01 -3.07 -17.14
CA LYS A 332 12.99 -3.98 -18.30
C LYS A 332 11.59 -4.43 -18.70
N LEU A 333 10.57 -4.19 -17.86
CA LEU A 333 9.19 -4.55 -18.13
C LEU A 333 8.40 -3.36 -18.74
N PRO A 334 7.38 -3.65 -19.56
CA PRO A 334 6.36 -2.66 -19.90
C PRO A 334 5.67 -2.16 -18.62
N LEU A 335 5.17 -0.92 -18.63
CA LEU A 335 4.39 -0.39 -17.49
C LEU A 335 3.14 -1.25 -17.28
N GLU A 336 2.58 -1.74 -18.38
CA GLU A 336 1.39 -2.57 -18.53
C GLU A 336 1.57 -4.01 -18.02
N ALA A 337 2.70 -4.36 -17.41
CA ALA A 337 2.92 -5.67 -16.80
C ALA A 337 1.99 -5.85 -15.58
N THR A 338 1.06 -6.79 -15.67
CA THR A 338 0.06 -7.06 -14.62
C THR A 338 0.48 -8.20 -13.70
N GLY A 339 -0.14 -8.29 -12.53
CA GLY A 339 -0.01 -9.46 -11.64
C GLY A 339 1.26 -9.53 -10.78
N ILE A 340 2.25 -8.65 -10.99
CA ILE A 340 3.52 -8.68 -10.24
C ILE A 340 3.28 -8.54 -8.73
N VAL A 341 2.55 -7.50 -8.31
CA VAL A 341 2.22 -7.26 -6.88
C VAL A 341 1.49 -8.47 -6.28
N CYS A 342 0.48 -9.00 -6.97
CA CYS A 342 -0.29 -10.16 -6.51
C CYS A 342 0.56 -11.44 -6.39
N GLY A 343 1.42 -11.72 -7.37
CA GLY A 343 2.27 -12.92 -7.35
C GLY A 343 3.35 -12.86 -6.26
N VAL A 344 3.92 -11.68 -6.04
CA VAL A 344 4.89 -11.42 -4.97
C VAL A 344 4.22 -11.48 -3.59
N ALA A 345 3.06 -10.82 -3.42
CA ALA A 345 2.32 -10.84 -2.15
C ALA A 345 1.81 -12.24 -1.80
N GLY A 346 1.31 -13.00 -2.79
CA GLY A 346 0.92 -14.39 -2.60
C GLY A 346 2.07 -15.24 -2.10
N ARG A 347 3.23 -15.20 -2.77
CA ARG A 347 4.41 -15.97 -2.35
C ARG A 347 4.90 -15.60 -0.95
N LEU A 348 4.79 -14.33 -0.57
CA LEU A 348 5.16 -13.88 0.78
C LEU A 348 4.16 -14.38 1.83
N ALA A 349 2.85 -14.34 1.56
CA ALA A 349 1.80 -14.89 2.43
C ALA A 349 1.90 -16.42 2.58
N ASP A 350 2.18 -17.16 1.50
CA ASP A 350 2.39 -18.62 1.58
C ASP A 350 3.60 -18.96 2.50
N ALA A 351 4.59 -18.07 2.58
CA ALA A 351 5.74 -18.21 3.46
C ALA A 351 5.50 -17.78 4.92
N THR A 352 4.34 -17.17 5.25
CA THR A 352 3.95 -16.87 6.65
C THR A 352 3.21 -18.07 7.25
N HIS A 353 2.18 -18.56 6.58
CA HIS A 353 1.32 -19.67 7.05
C HIS A 353 2.06 -20.99 7.26
N HIS A 354 3.21 -21.21 6.62
CA HIS A 354 4.05 -22.39 6.86
C HIS A 354 4.67 -22.48 8.27
N ARG A 355 4.48 -21.47 9.15
CA ARG A 355 4.83 -21.54 10.59
C ARG A 355 3.69 -22.04 11.47
N ASP A 356 2.46 -21.58 11.23
CA ASP A 356 1.32 -21.87 12.10
C ASP A 356 1.05 -23.38 12.23
N ASP A 357 1.28 -24.14 11.14
CA ASP A 357 1.15 -25.60 11.09
C ASP A 357 2.37 -26.36 11.67
N ALA A 358 3.46 -25.68 12.05
CA ALA A 358 4.74 -26.29 12.41
C ALA A 358 5.12 -26.16 13.89
N ASP A 359 4.61 -25.15 14.60
CA ASP A 359 4.94 -24.89 16.02
C ASP A 359 3.95 -25.56 17.02
N ASP A 360 2.92 -26.28 16.55
CA ASP A 360 1.92 -26.97 17.41
C ASP A 360 2.24 -28.46 17.65
N ASP A 361 3.36 -28.98 17.13
CA ASP A 361 3.66 -30.43 17.06
C ASP A 361 5.14 -30.83 17.35
N ASP A 362 5.76 -30.33 18.43
CA ASP A 362 6.79 -31.11 19.18
C ASP A 362 7.00 -30.70 20.65
N GLU A 363 6.44 -31.49 21.57
CA GLU A 363 7.22 -31.94 22.73
C GLU A 363 6.90 -33.42 23.04
N THR A 364 7.54 -34.37 22.33
CA THR A 364 8.31 -35.47 22.93
C THR A 364 8.68 -36.66 21.99
N THR A 365 9.99 -36.97 22.00
CA THR A 365 10.63 -38.31 21.86
C THR A 365 10.80 -39.01 20.50
N ASP A 366 12.06 -38.94 20.03
CA ASP A 366 12.94 -40.05 19.65
C ASP A 366 12.50 -41.13 18.62
N VAL A 367 13.15 -41.05 17.44
CA VAL A 367 13.93 -42.13 16.79
C VAL A 367 13.28 -43.53 16.68
N SER A 368 12.66 -43.80 15.50
CA SER A 368 13.13 -44.79 14.49
C SER A 368 12.06 -45.63 13.76
N THR A 369 12.46 -46.15 12.58
CA THR A 369 11.87 -47.25 11.78
C THR A 369 10.61 -47.02 10.91
N THR A 370 10.88 -46.84 9.60
CA THR A 370 10.31 -47.54 8.42
C THR A 370 9.00 -48.36 8.50
N PHE A 371 8.27 -48.31 7.36
CA PHE A 371 7.27 -49.26 6.80
C PHE A 371 5.75 -48.98 6.96
N SER A 372 5.22 -48.27 5.96
CA SER A 372 4.21 -48.76 4.99
C SER A 372 2.80 -49.25 5.39
N GLN A 373 1.86 -48.92 4.49
CA GLN A 373 0.58 -49.57 4.15
C GLN A 373 -0.71 -49.19 4.90
N SER A 374 -1.68 -48.85 4.05
CA SER A 374 -3.11 -48.65 4.23
C SER A 374 -3.83 -49.72 5.08
N PHE A 375 -4.94 -49.36 5.74
CA PHE A 375 -6.28 -49.94 5.50
C PHE A 375 -7.41 -49.25 6.32
N ASN A 376 -8.42 -48.73 5.61
CA ASN A 376 -9.87 -48.74 5.89
C ASN A 376 -10.43 -49.02 7.33
N GLY A 377 -11.38 -48.19 7.83
CA GLY A 377 -12.31 -48.65 8.90
C GLY A 377 -13.18 -47.61 9.65
N ASN A 378 -14.50 -47.61 9.40
CA ASN A 378 -15.58 -46.85 10.07
C ASN A 378 -15.57 -46.76 11.63
N GLY A 379 -15.92 -45.58 12.16
CA GLY A 379 -17.26 -45.34 12.74
C GLY A 379 -17.46 -45.26 14.28
N SER A 380 -18.26 -44.26 14.70
CA SER A 380 -18.95 -44.10 16.02
C SER A 380 -18.05 -43.87 17.26
N SER A 381 -18.48 -43.30 18.40
CA SER A 381 -19.62 -42.45 18.81
C SER A 381 -19.44 -41.99 20.28
N LEU A 382 -19.88 -40.77 20.61
CA LEU A 382 -20.31 -40.24 21.93
C LEU A 382 -19.58 -40.57 23.27
N GLU A 383 -19.24 -39.48 23.96
CA GLU A 383 -19.37 -39.22 25.41
C GLU A 383 -18.86 -40.24 26.46
N SER A 384 -17.86 -39.82 27.25
CA SER A 384 -18.06 -39.26 28.62
C SER A 384 -16.85 -39.49 29.55
N THR A 385 -16.52 -38.49 30.38
CA THR A 385 -16.36 -38.61 31.85
C THR A 385 -15.83 -37.31 32.46
N ILE A 386 -16.64 -36.70 33.33
CA ILE A 386 -16.23 -35.60 34.23
C ILE A 386 -15.85 -36.19 35.59
N LYS A 387 -14.69 -35.82 36.14
CA LYS A 387 -14.40 -35.76 37.59
C LYS A 387 -13.40 -34.63 37.85
N ASN A 388 -13.86 -33.50 38.38
CA ASN A 388 -14.00 -33.19 39.81
C ASN A 388 -12.71 -32.68 40.47
N LEU A 389 -12.71 -31.39 40.85
CA LEU A 389 -12.26 -30.95 42.18
C LEU A 389 -12.97 -29.62 42.54
N LEU A 390 -13.79 -29.67 43.59
CA LEU A 390 -14.55 -28.54 44.14
C LEU A 390 -14.02 -28.18 45.53
N SER A 391 -13.95 -26.88 45.85
CA SER A 391 -14.09 -26.30 47.21
C SER A 391 -14.14 -24.76 47.04
N SER A 392 -15.19 -23.96 47.31
CA SER A 392 -16.35 -23.94 48.23
C SER A 392 -16.14 -23.16 49.54
N SER A 393 -16.80 -21.99 49.70
CA SER A 393 -17.38 -21.54 50.99
C SER A 393 -18.37 -20.35 50.85
N TYR A 394 -19.35 -20.31 51.77
CA TYR A 394 -20.38 -19.26 51.97
C TYR A 394 -20.13 -18.58 53.35
N GLY A 395 -20.66 -17.40 53.70
CA GLY A 395 -21.58 -16.49 53.00
C GLY A 395 -22.67 -15.95 53.95
N SER A 396 -22.65 -14.65 54.30
CA SER A 396 -23.60 -13.98 55.24
C SER A 396 -23.54 -12.45 55.06
N GLY A 397 -24.46 -11.65 55.63
CA GLY A 397 -24.52 -10.20 55.32
C GLY A 397 -25.21 -9.22 56.30
N GLY A 398 -25.05 -7.92 56.00
CA GLY A 398 -25.71 -6.72 56.58
C GLY A 398 -25.16 -6.18 57.93
N PRO A 399 -25.46 -4.92 58.36
CA PRO A 399 -25.79 -3.70 57.59
C PRO A 399 -25.19 -2.33 58.12
N VAL A 400 -25.11 -1.30 57.27
CA VAL A 400 -25.26 0.18 57.54
C VAL A 400 -24.14 1.06 58.24
N ARG A 401 -23.50 1.96 57.42
CA ARG A 401 -23.08 3.40 57.63
C ARG A 401 -22.02 3.82 58.71
N PRO A 402 -21.45 5.07 58.69
CA PRO A 402 -20.91 5.91 57.59
C PRO A 402 -19.54 6.60 57.94
N PHE A 403 -19.14 7.66 57.20
CA PHE A 403 -17.87 8.46 57.26
C PHE A 403 -16.62 7.77 56.66
N GLY A 404 -15.68 8.43 55.97
CA GLY A 404 -15.66 9.82 55.46
C GLY A 404 -14.25 10.45 55.44
N SER A 405 -13.56 10.49 54.28
CA SER A 405 -12.41 11.37 54.00
C SER A 405 -11.97 11.31 52.52
N THR A 406 -11.19 12.30 52.08
CA THR A 406 -10.87 12.68 50.69
C THR A 406 -9.82 11.80 49.97
N PRO A 407 -9.75 11.83 48.62
CA PRO A 407 -8.93 10.92 47.83
C PRO A 407 -7.44 11.32 47.79
N GLY A 408 -6.57 10.33 47.95
CA GLY A 408 -5.16 10.43 47.55
C GLY A 408 -4.96 9.86 46.15
N TYR A 409 -4.22 10.58 45.30
CA TYR A 409 -3.88 10.11 43.95
C TYR A 409 -2.83 9.01 44.02
N ASN A 410 -3.20 7.78 43.70
CA ASN A 410 -2.26 6.70 43.41
C ASN A 410 -2.18 6.50 41.90
N THR A 411 -1.04 6.87 41.33
CA THR A 411 -0.70 6.63 39.92
C THR A 411 -0.45 5.14 39.69
N HIS A 412 -1.46 4.41 39.23
CA HIS A 412 -1.25 3.09 38.65
C HIS A 412 -0.59 3.27 37.28
N ARG A 413 0.73 3.10 37.29
CA ARG A 413 1.57 2.91 36.11
C ARG A 413 1.10 1.63 35.40
N LEU A 414 0.30 1.79 34.36
CA LEU A 414 0.04 0.72 33.40
C LEU A 414 1.33 0.55 32.60
N GLU A 415 2.05 -0.54 32.87
CA GLU A 415 2.96 -1.09 31.87
C GLU A 415 2.08 -1.60 30.73
N PRO A 416 2.39 -1.29 29.46
CA PRO A 416 1.65 -1.88 28.34
C PRO A 416 2.01 -3.36 28.29
N ASP A 417 1.03 -4.21 28.63
CA ASP A 417 1.11 -5.64 28.31
C ASP A 417 1.35 -5.76 26.80
N ILE A 418 2.47 -6.40 26.42
CA ILE A 418 2.85 -6.58 25.02
C ILE A 418 1.90 -7.62 24.44
N ASP A 419 0.95 -7.14 23.64
CA ASP A 419 -0.03 -7.96 22.94
C ASP A 419 0.71 -8.92 21.97
N PRO A 420 0.42 -10.22 21.94
CA PRO A 420 1.16 -11.21 21.13
C PRO A 420 0.78 -11.18 19.63
N SER A 421 0.34 -10.03 19.13
CA SER A 421 0.00 -9.78 17.72
C SER A 421 1.23 -9.48 16.83
N LEU A 422 2.45 -9.64 17.37
CA LEU A 422 3.74 -9.33 16.73
C LEU A 422 4.30 -10.43 15.78
N ASP A 423 3.62 -11.56 15.57
CA ASP A 423 4.07 -12.60 14.60
C ASP A 423 3.42 -12.44 13.21
N ALA A 424 2.44 -11.53 13.09
CA ALA A 424 1.86 -11.13 11.82
C ALA A 424 2.87 -10.30 11.02
N VAL A 425 3.06 -10.66 9.75
CA VAL A 425 4.14 -10.08 8.93
C VAL A 425 3.72 -8.72 8.38
N GLU A 426 4.30 -7.64 8.90
CA GLU A 426 3.96 -6.27 8.50
C GLU A 426 4.64 -5.88 7.17
N ILE A 427 4.22 -6.56 6.09
CA ILE A 427 4.66 -6.29 4.72
C ILE A 427 3.89 -5.11 4.14
N SER A 428 4.58 -3.99 3.94
CA SER A 428 4.07 -2.85 3.17
C SER A 428 4.56 -2.89 1.71
N PHE A 429 3.78 -2.37 0.77
CA PHE A 429 4.13 -2.35 -0.65
C PHE A 429 4.13 -0.93 -1.21
N LEU A 430 5.16 -0.58 -1.98
CA LEU A 430 5.26 0.69 -2.72
C LEU A 430 5.57 0.41 -4.20
N SER A 431 4.55 0.60 -5.04
CA SER A 431 4.65 0.51 -6.49
C SER A 431 4.96 1.87 -7.10
N THR A 432 6.04 1.94 -7.86
CA THR A 432 6.46 3.13 -8.65
C THR A 432 6.41 2.81 -10.15
N ALA A 433 6.75 3.76 -11.02
CA ALA A 433 6.65 3.56 -12.46
C ALA A 433 7.54 2.40 -12.95
N ARG A 434 8.77 2.25 -12.44
CA ARG A 434 9.71 1.18 -12.85
C ARG A 434 10.34 0.41 -11.68
N ALA A 435 9.84 0.56 -10.46
CA ALA A 435 10.25 -0.31 -9.35
C ALA A 435 9.05 -0.77 -8.51
N GLY A 436 9.07 -2.04 -8.14
CA GLY A 436 8.26 -2.57 -7.04
C GLY A 436 9.12 -2.62 -5.79
N THR A 437 8.66 -2.00 -4.70
CA THR A 437 9.34 -2.05 -3.40
C THR A 437 8.47 -2.83 -2.42
N ILE A 438 9.05 -3.83 -1.79
CA ILE A 438 8.46 -4.55 -0.66
C ILE A 438 9.19 -4.04 0.58
N ILE A 439 8.44 -3.69 1.62
CA ILE A 439 8.95 -3.06 2.83
C ILE A 439 8.63 -4.01 3.98
N VAL A 440 9.65 -4.46 4.70
CA VAL A 440 9.54 -5.45 5.78
C VAL A 440 10.33 -5.02 7.00
N GLY A 441 9.96 -5.51 8.18
CA GLY A 441 10.74 -5.30 9.40
C GLY A 441 12.16 -5.89 9.29
N GLU A 442 13.13 -5.25 9.96
CA GLU A 442 14.56 -5.69 9.95
C GLU A 442 14.73 -7.15 10.44
N HIS A 443 13.81 -7.64 11.28
CA HIS A 443 13.77 -9.02 11.78
C HIS A 443 13.23 -10.03 10.76
N GLU A 444 12.38 -9.60 9.84
CA GLU A 444 11.69 -10.46 8.85
C GLU A 444 12.43 -10.56 7.51
N LEU A 445 13.35 -9.62 7.28
CA LEU A 445 14.08 -9.43 6.04
C LEU A 445 14.64 -10.73 5.44
N ASN A 446 15.27 -11.58 6.25
CA ASN A 446 15.87 -12.81 5.74
C ASN A 446 14.78 -13.80 5.26
N ARG A 447 13.70 -14.01 6.04
CA ARG A 447 12.56 -14.87 5.64
C ARG A 447 11.91 -14.37 4.34
N ALA A 448 11.72 -13.05 4.21
CA ALA A 448 11.14 -12.45 3.01
C ALA A 448 12.06 -12.58 1.78
N VAL A 449 13.38 -12.45 1.94
CA VAL A 449 14.35 -12.70 0.87
C VAL A 449 14.39 -14.17 0.48
N ASP A 450 14.52 -15.08 1.45
CA ASP A 450 14.58 -16.53 1.21
C ASP A 450 13.33 -17.05 0.48
N ALA A 451 12.14 -16.54 0.85
CA ALA A 451 10.87 -16.88 0.20
C ALA A 451 10.83 -16.47 -1.29
N LEU A 452 11.40 -15.30 -1.63
CA LEU A 452 11.49 -14.78 -3.00
C LEU A 452 12.63 -15.41 -3.81
N GLU A 453 13.75 -15.76 -3.16
CA GLU A 453 14.90 -16.40 -3.80
C GLU A 453 14.62 -17.87 -4.15
N ALA A 454 13.92 -18.62 -3.28
CA ALA A 454 13.46 -19.97 -3.59
C ALA A 454 12.66 -20.02 -4.91
N GLU A 455 11.70 -19.12 -5.05
CA GLU A 455 10.87 -18.97 -6.25
C GLU A 455 11.61 -18.22 -7.41
N SER A 456 12.87 -17.83 -7.22
CA SER A 456 13.74 -17.38 -8.31
C SER A 456 14.52 -18.54 -8.96
N HIS A 457 14.66 -19.69 -8.27
CA HIS A 457 15.56 -20.78 -8.64
C HIS A 457 14.90 -22.10 -9.10
N GLU A 458 13.61 -22.35 -8.83
CA GLU A 458 12.94 -23.56 -9.33
C GLU A 458 12.57 -23.43 -10.82
N PRO A 459 13.40 -23.94 -11.76
CA PRO A 459 13.11 -25.30 -12.22
C PRO A 459 14.34 -26.12 -12.68
N GLU A 460 15.59 -25.75 -12.33
CA GLU A 460 16.76 -26.50 -12.81
C GLU A 460 16.82 -27.93 -12.25
N LYS A 461 16.42 -28.13 -10.97
CA LYS A 461 16.37 -29.46 -10.33
C LYS A 461 15.35 -30.43 -10.94
N ALA A 462 14.37 -29.95 -11.71
CA ALA A 462 13.38 -30.81 -12.36
C ALA A 462 13.92 -31.48 -13.65
N PHE A 463 14.99 -30.95 -14.24
CA PHE A 463 15.59 -31.50 -15.46
C PHE A 463 16.78 -32.42 -15.17
N GLU A 464 17.56 -32.20 -14.09
CA GLU A 464 18.65 -33.11 -13.70
C GLU A 464 18.16 -34.46 -13.13
N ALA A 465 16.88 -34.56 -12.72
CA ALA A 465 16.30 -35.79 -12.18
C ALA A 465 15.75 -36.78 -13.25
N LEU A 466 15.92 -36.48 -14.55
CA LEU A 466 15.45 -37.32 -15.66
C LEU A 466 16.56 -37.86 -16.58
N GLU A 467 17.83 -37.56 -16.29
CA GLU A 467 19.00 -38.24 -16.87
C GLU A 467 19.80 -38.98 -15.78
N ILE A 468 19.43 -40.25 -15.52
CA ILE A 468 20.28 -41.38 -15.07
C ILE A 468 19.55 -42.70 -15.32
#